data_AF-A0A2A2THL7-F1
#
_entry.id   AF-A0A2A2THL7-F1
#
_cell.length_a   1.000
_cell.length_b   1.000
_cell.length_c   1.000
_cell.angle_alpha   90.00
_cell.angle_beta   90.00
_cell.angle_gamma   90.00
#
_symmetry.space_group_name_H-M   'P 1'
#
loop_
_entity.id
_entity.type
_entity.pdbx_description
1 polymer ?
#
loop_
_entity_poly.entity_id
_entity_poly.type
_entity_poly.pdbx_seq_one_letter_code
_entity_poly.pdbx_strand_id
1 'polypeptide(L)'
;MLRTFKATLRGDSLKWEDNAGQNLRGDRPVQVLVTILEEQLEEQPIAETNGRGQRMAAALEKLSQAQAFAGIDPVVWQREVRQDRQLPGRDE
;
A
#
# COMPACT_ATOMS: atom_id res chain seq x y z
N MET A 1 28.86 -1.82 2.13
CA MET A 1 29.83 -0.82 1.60
C MET A 1 29.36 0.55 2.05
N LEU A 2 30.19 1.43 2.60
CA LEU A 2 29.72 2.72 3.08
C LEU A 2 29.25 3.61 1.92
N ARG A 3 27.97 4.01 1.94
CA ARG A 3 27.39 4.95 0.98
C ARG A 3 27.40 6.35 1.56
N THR A 4 27.97 7.30 0.83
CA THR A 4 28.07 8.70 1.26
C THR A 4 27.25 9.60 0.34
N PHE A 5 26.43 10.46 0.92
CA PHE A 5 25.50 11.34 0.21
C PHE A 5 25.74 12.81 0.59
N LYS A 6 25.45 13.72 -0.33
CA LYS A 6 25.48 15.17 -0.07
C LYS A 6 24.12 15.62 0.45
N ALA A 7 24.11 16.42 1.51
CA ALA A 7 22.90 17.03 2.05
C ALA A 7 23.18 18.43 2.58
N THR A 8 22.11 19.20 2.76
CA THR A 8 22.12 20.46 3.51
C THR A 8 21.57 20.22 4.91
N LEU A 9 22.34 20.57 5.94
CA LEU A 9 21.93 20.54 7.34
C LEU A 9 21.41 21.93 7.78
N ARG A 10 20.23 21.96 8.39
CA ARG A 10 19.63 23.16 8.99
C ARG A 10 19.10 22.82 10.37
N GLY A 11 19.78 23.30 11.42
CA GLY A 11 19.49 22.87 12.80
C GLY A 11 19.72 21.37 12.95
N ASP A 12 18.65 20.63 13.22
CA ASP A 12 18.60 19.17 13.35
C ASP A 12 18.01 18.46 12.12
N SER A 13 17.64 19.20 11.07
CA SER A 13 16.99 18.66 9.88
C SER A 13 17.93 18.55 8.69
N LEU A 14 17.95 17.36 8.05
CA LEU A 14 18.68 17.08 6.80
C LEU A 14 17.74 17.16 5.59
N LYS A 15 18.15 17.91 4.56
CA LYS A 15 17.48 17.93 3.26
C LYS A 15 18.43 17.41 2.17
N TRP A 16 18.00 16.37 1.47
CA TRP A 16 18.68 15.81 0.30
C TRP A 16 18.42 16.70 -0.92
N GLU A 17 19.46 17.02 -1.69
CA GLU A 17 19.32 17.85 -2.90
C GLU A 17 19.09 16.96 -4.12
N ASP A 18 17.90 17.06 -4.74
CA ASP A 18 17.61 16.48 -6.07
C ASP A 18 17.41 17.57 -7.16
N ASN A 19 17.97 18.77 -6.92
CA ASN A 19 17.62 20.10 -7.47
C ASN A 19 16.57 20.83 -6.63
N ALA A 20 17.02 21.76 -5.80
CA ALA A 20 16.14 22.78 -5.23
C ALA A 20 16.73 24.16 -5.51
N GLY A 21 15.96 24.94 -6.26
CA GLY A 21 16.24 26.33 -6.58
C GLY A 21 16.40 27.20 -5.33
N GLN A 22 16.99 28.36 -5.58
CA GLN A 22 17.39 29.35 -4.60
C GLN A 22 16.26 29.81 -3.66
N ASN A 23 16.70 30.10 -2.42
CA ASN A 23 16.07 30.85 -1.34
C ASN A 23 15.23 30.06 -0.30
N LEU A 24 15.60 30.20 0.99
CA LEU A 24 14.96 31.16 1.92
C LEU A 24 15.48 30.97 3.37
N ARG A 25 15.60 32.10 4.07
CA ARG A 25 16.41 32.39 5.28
C ARG A 25 16.07 31.60 6.57
N GLY A 26 17.10 31.43 7.40
CA GLY A 26 17.07 31.18 8.85
C GLY A 26 17.99 30.03 9.30
N ASP A 27 19.01 30.35 10.11
CA ASP A 27 20.14 29.50 10.59
C ASP A 27 21.01 28.87 9.48
N ARG A 28 22.33 29.11 9.54
CA ARG A 28 23.22 28.98 8.36
C ARG A 28 23.27 27.53 7.84
N PRO A 29 22.87 27.27 6.59
CA PRO A 29 22.96 25.94 6.02
C PRO A 29 24.43 25.55 5.81
N VAL A 30 24.82 24.39 6.31
CA VAL A 30 26.16 23.81 6.10
C VAL A 30 26.03 22.58 5.22
N GLN A 31 26.86 22.50 4.18
CA GLN A 31 26.97 21.29 3.37
C GLN A 31 27.64 20.18 4.19
N VAL A 32 27.00 19.03 4.23
CA VAL A 32 27.49 17.87 5.00
C VAL A 32 27.57 16.63 4.10
N LEU A 33 28.52 15.76 4.42
CA LEU A 33 28.59 14.40 3.89
C LEU A 33 27.93 13.47 4.90
N VAL A 34 26.87 12.78 4.48
CA VAL A 34 26.15 11.84 5.33
C VAL A 34 26.54 10.43 4.92
N THR A 35 27.12 9.68 5.86
CA THR A 35 27.42 8.26 5.69
C THR A 35 26.32 7.45 6.35
N ILE A 36 25.63 6.61 5.58
CA ILE A 36 24.61 5.71 6.10
C ILE A 36 25.30 4.42 6.56
N LEU A 37 25.19 4.09 7.84
CA LEU A 37 25.69 2.84 8.41
C LEU A 37 24.68 1.73 8.08
N GLU A 38 25.01 0.92 7.07
CA GLU A 38 24.16 -0.18 6.58
C GLU A 38 23.89 -1.25 7.65
N GLU A 39 24.70 -1.31 8.72
CA GLU A 39 24.53 -2.22 9.87
C GLU A 39 23.19 -2.01 10.63
N GLN A 40 22.54 -0.85 10.45
CA GLN A 40 21.20 -0.58 11.01
C GLN A 40 20.07 -0.67 9.96
N LEU A 41 20.43 -0.94 8.70
CA LEU A 41 19.52 -1.27 7.60
C LEU A 41 19.39 -2.77 7.39
N GLU A 42 20.01 -3.60 8.24
CA GLU A 42 19.68 -5.01 8.39
C GLU A 42 18.19 -5.12 8.74
N GLU A 43 17.42 -5.20 7.67
CA GLU A 43 16.10 -5.80 7.55
C GLU A 43 15.35 -5.78 8.88
N GLN A 44 14.68 -4.65 9.18
CA GLN A 44 13.37 -4.83 9.76
C GLN A 44 12.67 -5.79 8.78
N PRO A 45 12.32 -7.02 9.21
CA PRO A 45 11.61 -7.92 8.33
C PRO A 45 10.42 -7.10 7.88
N ILE A 46 10.29 -6.86 6.57
CA ILE A 46 9.09 -6.31 5.98
C ILE A 46 8.03 -7.28 6.47
N ALA A 47 7.29 -6.90 7.53
CA ALA A 47 6.59 -7.84 8.39
C ALA A 47 5.88 -8.82 7.48
N GLU A 48 6.42 -10.05 7.45
CA GLU A 48 6.16 -10.92 6.34
C GLU A 48 4.64 -11.03 6.21
N THR A 49 4.12 -10.65 5.04
CA THR A 49 2.72 -10.84 4.69
C THR A 49 2.31 -12.32 4.74
N ASN A 50 3.25 -13.22 5.07
CA ASN A 50 3.14 -14.64 5.39
C ASN A 50 1.96 -15.00 6.31
N GLY A 51 1.43 -14.07 7.10
CA GLY A 51 0.23 -14.33 7.92
C GLY A 51 -1.11 -13.82 7.37
N ARG A 52 -1.13 -12.86 6.44
CA ARG A 52 -2.39 -12.19 6.03
C ARG A 52 -3.18 -13.06 5.05
N GLY A 53 -2.50 -13.63 4.05
CA GLY A 53 -3.12 -14.51 3.06
C GLY A 53 -3.72 -15.76 3.70
N GLN A 54 -2.96 -16.41 4.60
CA GLN A 54 -3.42 -17.60 5.32
C GLN A 54 -4.63 -17.31 6.22
N ARG A 55 -4.61 -16.19 6.96
CA ARG A 55 -5.77 -15.78 7.78
C ARG A 55 -7.01 -15.49 6.94
N MET A 56 -6.84 -14.85 5.78
CA MET A 56 -7.94 -14.60 4.84
C MET A 56 -8.52 -15.92 4.30
N ALA A 57 -7.66 -16.83 3.84
CA ALA A 57 -8.08 -18.14 3.33
C ALA A 57 -8.86 -18.93 4.39
N ALA A 58 -8.35 -18.98 5.63
CA ALA A 58 -9.03 -19.66 6.74
C ALA A 58 -10.40 -19.02 7.08
N ALA A 59 -10.53 -17.70 6.97
CA ALA A 59 -11.81 -17.03 7.18
C ALA A 59 -12.82 -17.37 6.08
N LEU A 60 -12.39 -17.37 4.81
CA LEU A 60 -13.23 -17.75 3.68
C LEU A 60 -13.67 -19.22 3.74
N GLU A 61 -12.78 -20.12 4.15
CA GLU A 61 -13.10 -21.54 4.34
C GLU A 61 -14.22 -21.73 5.39
N LYS A 62 -14.09 -21.09 6.55
CA LYS A 62 -15.14 -21.10 7.59
C LYS A 62 -16.48 -20.54 7.08
N LEU A 63 -16.45 -19.47 6.30
CA LEU A 63 -17.66 -18.88 5.71
C LEU A 63 -18.33 -19.84 4.72
N SER A 64 -17.54 -20.57 3.93
CA SER A 64 -18.09 -21.55 2.98
C SER A 64 -18.79 -22.72 3.68
N GLN A 65 -18.24 -23.17 4.80
CA GLN A 65 -18.80 -24.26 5.61
C GLN A 65 -20.08 -23.86 6.34
N ALA A 66 -20.26 -22.57 6.65
CA ALA A 66 -21.43 -22.07 7.35
C ALA A 66 -22.74 -22.23 6.55
N GLN A 67 -22.68 -22.52 5.24
CA GLN A 67 -23.84 -22.79 4.39
C GLN A 67 -24.94 -21.71 4.54
N ALA A 68 -24.53 -20.46 4.77
CA ALA A 68 -25.41 -19.36 5.16
C ALA A 68 -26.52 -19.05 4.12
N PHE A 69 -26.34 -19.54 2.89
CA PHE A 69 -27.25 -19.33 1.77
C PHE A 69 -27.83 -20.65 1.23
N ALA A 70 -27.81 -21.74 2.00
CA ALA A 70 -28.33 -23.04 1.56
C ALA A 70 -29.83 -23.03 1.15
N GLY A 71 -30.60 -22.07 1.67
CA GLY A 71 -32.00 -21.89 1.31
C GLY A 71 -32.25 -20.91 0.16
N ILE A 72 -31.20 -20.37 -0.46
CA ILE A 72 -31.33 -19.41 -1.56
C ILE A 72 -31.14 -20.15 -2.89
N ASP A 73 -32.11 -20.03 -3.79
CA ASP A 73 -31.89 -20.35 -5.20
C ASP A 73 -31.09 -19.22 -5.86
N PRO A 74 -29.83 -19.47 -6.26
CA PRO A 74 -28.97 -18.44 -6.83
C PRO A 74 -29.52 -17.86 -8.14
N VAL A 75 -30.29 -18.62 -8.92
CA VAL A 75 -30.87 -18.16 -10.19
C VAL A 75 -32.03 -17.21 -9.92
N VAL A 76 -32.88 -17.52 -8.94
CA VAL A 76 -34.00 -16.65 -8.55
C VAL A 76 -33.47 -15.36 -7.92
N TRP A 77 -32.56 -15.47 -6.96
CA TRP A 77 -31.93 -14.32 -6.32
C TRP A 77 -31.24 -13.41 -7.33
N GLN A 78 -30.52 -13.99 -8.30
CA GLN A 78 -29.87 -13.21 -9.34
C GLN A 78 -30.87 -12.46 -10.23
N ARG A 79 -32.04 -13.04 -10.54
CA ARG A 79 -33.11 -12.37 -11.30
C ARG A 79 -33.78 -11.25 -10.51
N GLU A 80 -33.91 -11.39 -9.20
CA GLU A 80 -34.46 -10.34 -8.32
C GLU A 80 -33.50 -9.17 -8.13
N VAL A 81 -32.19 -9.45 -8.01
CA VAL A 81 -31.15 -8.44 -7.78
C VAL A 81 -30.68 -7.79 -9.08
N ARG A 82 -30.60 -8.54 -10.19
CA ARG A 82 -30.35 -7.93 -11.50
C ARG A 82 -31.62 -7.26 -11.96
N GLN A 83 -31.57 -5.93 -12.01
CA GLN A 83 -32.37 -5.21 -12.98
C GLN A 83 -31.83 -5.59 -14.36
N ASP A 84 -32.48 -6.57 -15.01
CA ASP A 84 -32.17 -6.94 -16.39
C ASP A 84 -32.24 -5.67 -17.23
N ARG A 85 -31.06 -5.18 -17.64
CA ARG A 85 -30.95 -4.00 -18.47
C ARG A 85 -31.51 -4.39 -19.84
N GLN A 86 -32.49 -3.64 -20.33
CA GLN A 86 -33.03 -3.87 -21.67
C GLN A 86 -31.87 -3.95 -22.68
N LEU A 87 -31.87 -5.04 -23.46
CA LEU A 87 -30.96 -5.17 -24.58
C LEU A 87 -31.45 -4.22 -25.69
N PRO A 88 -30.59 -3.36 -26.24
CA PRO A 88 -30.96 -2.54 -27.39
C PRO A 88 -31.42 -3.44 -28.55
N GLY A 89 -32.61 -3.18 -29.10
CA GLY A 89 -33.12 -3.87 -30.29
C GLY A 89 -33.75 -5.24 -30.07
N ARG A 90 -34.29 -5.55 -28.88
CA ARG A 90 -34.98 -6.83 -28.60
C ARG A 90 -36.47 -6.83 -28.95
N ASP A 91 -37.09 -5.65 -29.06
CA ASP A 91 -38.53 -5.47 -29.33
C ASP A 91 -38.80 -4.74 -30.67
N GLU A 92 -37.82 -4.76 -31.59
CA GLU A 92 -37.96 -4.40 -33.01
C GLU A 92 -37.80 -5.66 -33.88
#